data_AF-A0A932T778-F1
#
_entry.id   AF-A0A932T778-F1
#
_cell.length_a   1.000
_cell.length_b   1.000
_cell.length_c   1.000
_cell.angle_alpha   90.00
_cell.angle_beta   90.00
_cell.angle_gamma   90.00
#
_symmetry.space_group_name_H-M   'P 1'
#
loop_
_entity.id
_entity.type
_entity.pdbx_description
1 polymer ?
#
loop_
_entity_poly.entity_id
_entity_poly.type
_entity_poly.pdbx_seq_one_letter_code
_entity_poly.pdbx_strand_id
1 'polypeptide(L)'
;MSLPKEPRQKMINIMYLVLTALLALNVSSEILNAFLVVDKSLTTSNQNLTTANSTLYESLKAKMEDPGTAEKAKLWNDKAMEAKKLSTEMNTYIEELKKELLLEAGLHKNDEGQEEYKHDDLEAATRLFGEGEGGKKKGPEFEAKLKAYRSAMLKVDTTFEREYAKTFPLDVSQPIGQDGKPKDFTVAYFHM
;
A
#
# COMPACT_ATOMS: atom_id res chain seq x y z
N MET A 1 23.95 55.14 -6.58
CA MET A 1 22.48 54.96 -6.45
C MET A 1 22.06 53.91 -7.47
N SER A 2 21.72 52.69 -7.02
CA SER A 2 21.28 51.64 -7.96
C SER A 2 19.90 52.00 -8.49
N LEU A 3 19.77 52.09 -9.81
CA LEU A 3 18.50 52.25 -10.50
C LEU A 3 17.52 51.16 -10.02
N PRO A 4 16.26 51.50 -9.68
CA PRO A 4 15.28 50.50 -9.27
C PRO A 4 15.12 49.49 -10.41
N LYS A 5 15.22 48.18 -10.12
CA LYS A 5 14.80 47.16 -11.10
C LYS A 5 13.36 47.46 -11.49
N GLU A 6 13.18 47.82 -12.77
CA GLU A 6 11.89 48.06 -13.42
C GLU A 6 10.85 47.03 -12.93
N PRO A 7 9.63 47.44 -12.52
CA PRO A 7 8.57 46.55 -12.04
C PRO A 7 8.32 45.36 -12.98
N ARG A 8 8.53 45.56 -14.28
CA ARG A 8 8.46 44.54 -15.32
C ARG A 8 9.50 43.42 -15.14
N GLN A 9 10.75 43.74 -14.76
CA GLN A 9 11.79 42.75 -14.50
C GLN A 9 11.49 41.94 -13.23
N LYS A 10 10.85 42.55 -12.23
CA LYS A 10 10.37 41.82 -11.04
C LYS A 10 9.24 40.85 -11.39
N MET A 11 8.28 41.26 -12.22
CA MET A 11 7.24 40.37 -12.72
C MET A 11 7.80 39.20 -13.55
N ILE A 12 8.77 39.46 -14.42
CA ILE A 12 9.43 38.41 -15.21
C ILE A 12 10.18 37.44 -14.30
N ASN A 13 10.88 37.93 -13.28
CA ASN A 13 11.59 37.06 -12.34
C ASN A 13 10.64 36.22 -11.48
N ILE A 14 9.49 36.79 -11.06
CA ILE A 14 8.45 36.03 -10.34
C ILE A 14 7.84 34.98 -11.27
N MET A 15 7.57 35.32 -12.54
CA MET A 15 7.05 34.38 -13.52
C MET A 15 8.02 33.22 -13.75
N TYR A 16 9.32 33.48 -13.88
CA TYR A 16 10.33 32.42 -14.00
C TYR A 16 10.39 31.54 -12.76
N LEU A 17 10.35 32.11 -11.55
CA LEU A 17 10.32 31.32 -10.32
C LEU A 17 9.06 30.46 -10.22
N VAL A 18 7.90 30.99 -10.59
CA VAL A 18 6.63 30.25 -10.60
C VAL A 18 6.67 29.16 -11.69
N LEU A 19 7.15 29.47 -12.90
CA LEU A 19 7.22 28.50 -13.99
C LEU A 19 8.22 27.38 -13.69
N THR A 20 9.39 27.70 -13.13
CA THR A 20 10.38 26.70 -12.68
C THR A 20 9.84 25.88 -11.52
N ALA A 21 9.10 26.46 -10.58
CA ALA A 21 8.42 25.71 -9.52
C ALA A 21 7.34 24.78 -10.07
N LEU A 22 6.53 25.22 -11.05
CA LEU A 22 5.52 24.40 -11.71
C LEU A 22 6.16 23.24 -12.51
N LEU A 23 7.28 23.50 -13.19
CA LEU A 23 7.99 22.47 -13.96
C LEU A 23 8.69 21.46 -13.04
N ALA A 24 9.14 21.90 -11.87
CA ALA A 24 9.70 21.04 -10.83
C ALA A 24 8.63 20.28 -10.02
N LEU A 25 7.39 20.76 -9.98
CA LEU A 25 6.25 20.07 -9.33
C LEU A 25 5.75 18.88 -10.16
N ASN A 26 6.02 18.88 -11.47
CA ASN A 26 5.72 17.73 -12.31
C ASN A 26 6.69 16.57 -12.02
N VAL A 27 6.13 15.39 -11.76
CA VAL A 27 6.92 14.17 -11.58
C VAL A 27 7.56 13.77 -12.91
N SER A 28 8.87 13.52 -12.92
CA SER A 28 9.57 13.04 -14.12
C SER A 28 8.99 11.70 -14.58
N SER A 29 8.75 11.57 -15.89
CA SER A 29 8.29 10.31 -16.50
C SER A 29 9.24 9.14 -16.23
N GLU A 30 10.53 9.39 -16.03
CA GLU A 30 11.50 8.35 -15.66
C GLU A 30 11.23 7.79 -14.26
N ILE A 31 10.85 8.65 -13.31
CA ILE A 31 10.51 8.24 -11.94
C ILE A 31 9.21 7.44 -11.93
N LEU A 32 8.19 7.90 -12.67
CA LEU A 32 6.93 7.15 -12.83
C LEU A 32 7.16 5.77 -13.45
N ASN A 33 7.98 5.69 -14.50
CA ASN A 33 8.35 4.42 -15.12
C ASN A 33 9.07 3.47 -14.13
N ALA A 34 9.94 3.99 -13.27
CA ALA A 34 10.59 3.19 -12.23
C ALA A 34 9.56 2.57 -11.26
N PHE A 35 8.55 3.34 -10.83
CA PHE A 35 7.47 2.82 -9.98
C PHE A 35 6.63 1.75 -10.69
N LEU A 36 6.32 1.91 -11.98
CA LEU A 36 5.62 0.88 -12.76
C LEU A 36 6.42 -0.42 -12.87
N VAL A 37 7.74 -0.34 -12.99
CA VAL A 37 8.62 -1.52 -12.99
C VAL A 37 8.60 -2.21 -11.63
N VAL A 38 8.63 -1.45 -10.54
CA VAL A 38 8.52 -1.98 -9.18
C VAL A 38 7.16 -2.67 -8.98
N ASP A 39 6.06 -2.03 -9.37
CA ASP A 39 4.71 -2.62 -9.27
C ASP A 39 4.60 -3.94 -10.06
N LYS A 40 5.12 -3.98 -11.29
CA LYS A 40 5.16 -5.21 -12.10
C LYS A 40 5.97 -6.31 -11.43
N SER A 41 7.11 -5.95 -10.81
CA SER A 41 7.94 -6.90 -10.07
C SER A 41 7.20 -7.44 -8.85
N LEU A 42 6.52 -6.59 -8.08
CA LEU A 42 5.73 -6.99 -6.92
C LEU A 42 4.55 -7.88 -7.33
N THR A 43 3.85 -7.53 -8.40
CA THR A 43 2.74 -8.32 -8.95
C THR A 43 3.20 -9.72 -9.37
N THR A 44 4.35 -9.82 -10.03
CA THR A 44 4.94 -11.11 -10.43
C THR A 44 5.32 -11.95 -9.21
N SER A 45 5.95 -11.34 -8.19
CA SER A 45 6.26 -11.99 -6.92
C SER A 45 4.99 -12.49 -6.21
N ASN A 46 3.92 -11.69 -6.18
CA ASN A 46 2.64 -12.09 -5.58
C ASN A 46 2.00 -13.29 -6.30
N GLN A 47 2.10 -13.35 -7.64
CA GLN A 47 1.64 -14.51 -8.42
C GLN A 47 2.43 -15.79 -8.10
N ASN A 48 3.74 -15.67 -7.96
CA ASN A 48 4.60 -16.79 -7.57
C ASN A 48 4.25 -17.31 -6.16
N LEU A 49 4.07 -16.40 -5.20
CA LEU A 49 3.65 -16.75 -3.84
C LEU A 49 2.26 -17.38 -3.81
N THR A 50 1.33 -16.89 -4.64
CA THR A 50 -0.01 -17.47 -4.77
C THR A 50 0.05 -18.91 -5.26
N THR A 51 0.86 -19.17 -6.28
CA THR A 51 1.07 -20.53 -6.81
C THR A 51 1.69 -21.44 -5.74
N ALA A 52 2.77 -20.99 -5.08
CA ALA A 52 3.43 -21.75 -4.03
C ALA A 52 2.46 -22.08 -2.88
N ASN A 53 1.66 -21.11 -2.44
CA ASN A 53 0.65 -21.32 -1.41
C ASN A 53 -0.40 -22.34 -1.84
N SER A 54 -0.88 -22.31 -3.11
CA SER A 54 -1.83 -23.32 -3.62
C SER A 54 -1.26 -24.73 -3.52
N THR A 55 0.00 -24.91 -3.94
CA THR A 55 0.69 -26.21 -3.84
C THR A 55 0.82 -26.68 -2.39
N LEU A 56 1.07 -25.76 -1.44
CA LEU A 56 1.12 -26.11 -0.01
C LEU A 56 -0.25 -26.56 0.52
N TYR A 57 -1.34 -25.88 0.15
CA TYR A 57 -2.69 -26.30 0.55
C TYR A 57 -3.10 -27.63 -0.08
N GLU A 58 -2.73 -27.89 -1.34
CA GLU A 58 -2.95 -29.18 -2.00
C GLU A 58 -2.17 -30.31 -1.32
N SER A 59 -0.90 -30.07 -0.99
CA SER A 59 -0.09 -31.03 -0.23
C SER A 59 -0.68 -31.32 1.15
N LEU A 60 -1.18 -30.29 1.84
CA LEU A 60 -1.84 -30.46 3.13
C LEU A 60 -3.12 -31.29 3.00
N LYS A 61 -3.90 -31.06 1.94
CA LYS A 61 -5.08 -31.86 1.62
C LYS A 61 -4.74 -33.34 1.37
N ALA A 62 -3.71 -33.61 0.59
CA ALA A 62 -3.24 -34.99 0.36
C ALA A 62 -2.82 -35.68 1.68
N LYS A 63 -2.18 -34.95 2.60
CA LYS A 63 -1.84 -35.49 3.94
C LYS A 63 -3.06 -35.73 4.84
N MET A 64 -4.19 -35.06 4.61
CA MET A 64 -5.43 -35.39 5.32
C MET A 64 -6.05 -36.69 4.83
N GLU A 65 -5.76 -37.11 3.60
CA GLU A 65 -6.28 -38.35 3.01
C GLU A 65 -5.45 -39.59 3.40
N ASP A 66 -4.23 -39.40 3.89
CA ASP A 66 -3.35 -40.47 4.39
C ASP A 66 -3.66 -40.80 5.87
N PRO A 67 -4.14 -42.03 6.19
CA PRO A 67 -4.46 -42.44 7.56
C PRO A 67 -3.33 -42.25 8.58
N GLY A 68 -2.06 -42.34 8.15
CA GLY A 68 -0.90 -42.20 9.04
C GLY A 68 -0.60 -40.76 9.45
N THR A 69 -1.10 -39.77 8.69
CA THR A 69 -0.83 -38.34 8.95
C THR A 69 -2.08 -37.50 9.15
N ALA A 70 -3.27 -38.07 8.93
CA ALA A 70 -4.56 -37.41 8.97
C ALA A 70 -4.83 -36.62 10.27
N GLU A 71 -4.54 -37.19 11.45
CA GLU A 71 -4.79 -36.50 12.72
C GLU A 71 -3.98 -35.20 12.86
N LYS A 72 -2.69 -35.24 12.53
CA LYS A 72 -1.82 -34.06 12.56
C LYS A 72 -2.17 -33.10 11.43
N ALA A 73 -2.44 -33.62 10.24
CA ALA A 73 -2.80 -32.82 9.08
C ALA A 73 -4.09 -32.02 9.34
N LYS A 74 -5.09 -32.62 9.99
CA LYS A 74 -6.34 -31.95 10.37
C LYS A 74 -6.09 -30.77 11.32
N LEU A 75 -5.29 -30.97 12.37
CA LEU A 75 -4.95 -29.90 13.32
C LEU A 75 -4.31 -28.68 12.62
N TRP A 76 -3.39 -28.93 11.68
CA TRP A 76 -2.72 -27.87 10.94
C TRP A 76 -3.59 -27.28 9.84
N ASN A 77 -4.49 -28.06 9.25
CA ASN A 77 -5.43 -27.58 8.24
C ASN A 77 -6.38 -26.54 8.79
N ASP A 78 -6.96 -26.75 9.97
CA ASP A 78 -7.89 -25.78 10.56
C ASP A 78 -7.20 -24.41 10.77
N LYS A 79 -5.97 -24.42 11.28
CA LYS A 79 -5.12 -23.22 11.43
C LYS A 79 -4.75 -22.59 10.10
N ALA A 80 -4.37 -23.40 9.11
CA ALA A 80 -4.01 -22.93 7.79
C ALA A 80 -5.21 -22.29 7.06
N MET A 81 -6.42 -22.84 7.24
CA MET A 81 -7.65 -22.30 6.68
C MET A 81 -8.06 -20.99 7.36
N GLU A 82 -7.86 -20.87 8.67
CA GLU A 82 -8.04 -19.60 9.41
C GLU A 82 -7.08 -18.53 8.88
N ALA A 83 -5.79 -18.84 8.78
CA ALA A 83 -4.79 -17.93 8.20
C ALA A 83 -5.16 -17.55 6.75
N LYS A 84 -5.55 -18.53 5.92
CA LYS A 84 -5.99 -18.27 4.54
C LYS A 84 -7.15 -17.28 4.47
N LYS A 85 -8.15 -17.46 5.33
CA LYS A 85 -9.31 -16.57 5.42
C LYS A 85 -8.90 -15.15 5.78
N LEU A 86 -8.11 -14.97 6.85
CA LEU A 86 -7.60 -13.67 7.28
C LEU A 86 -6.80 -12.97 6.17
N SER A 87 -5.91 -13.70 5.49
CA SER A 87 -5.12 -13.17 4.37
C SER A 87 -5.98 -12.77 3.18
N THR A 88 -7.01 -13.56 2.87
CA THR A 88 -7.91 -13.29 1.74
C THR A 88 -8.73 -12.04 2.00
N GLU A 89 -9.31 -11.90 3.20
CA GLU A 89 -10.07 -10.71 3.59
C GLU A 89 -9.20 -9.44 3.55
N MET A 90 -7.97 -9.52 4.07
CA MET A 90 -7.03 -8.39 4.03
C MET A 90 -6.63 -8.04 2.60
N ASN A 91 -6.33 -9.04 1.76
CA ASN A 91 -5.95 -8.82 0.37
C ASN A 91 -7.09 -8.20 -0.45
N THR A 92 -8.33 -8.68 -0.28
CA THR A 92 -9.51 -8.08 -0.92
C THR A 92 -9.65 -6.62 -0.54
N TYR A 93 -9.51 -6.30 0.75
CA TYR A 93 -9.58 -4.93 1.23
C TYR A 93 -8.49 -4.02 0.62
N ILE A 94 -7.25 -4.52 0.50
CA ILE A 94 -6.16 -3.77 -0.15
C ILE A 94 -6.46 -3.52 -1.63
N GLU A 95 -7.00 -4.52 -2.34
CA GLU A 95 -7.38 -4.37 -3.75
C GLU A 95 -8.55 -3.38 -3.94
N GLU A 96 -9.48 -3.31 -2.99
CA GLU A 96 -10.53 -2.28 -2.96
C GLU A 96 -9.94 -0.88 -2.76
N LEU A 97 -9.04 -0.71 -1.79
CA LEU A 97 -8.34 0.56 -1.56
C LEU A 97 -7.54 1.01 -2.78
N LYS A 98 -6.86 0.09 -3.48
CA LYS A 98 -6.15 0.40 -4.72
C LYS A 98 -7.11 0.93 -5.80
N LYS A 99 -8.28 0.33 -5.96
CA LYS A 99 -9.29 0.81 -6.91
C LYS A 99 -9.84 2.18 -6.51
N GLU A 100 -10.14 2.39 -5.23
CA GLU A 100 -10.54 3.70 -4.73
C GLU A 100 -9.47 4.77 -4.96
N LEU A 101 -8.19 4.42 -4.82
CA LEU A 101 -7.08 5.33 -5.07
C LEU A 101 -6.98 5.71 -6.56
N LEU A 102 -7.18 4.76 -7.46
CA LEU A 102 -7.24 5.05 -8.90
C LEU A 102 -8.40 5.98 -9.23
N LEU A 103 -9.58 5.79 -8.60
CA LEU A 103 -10.71 6.70 -8.75
C LEU A 103 -10.37 8.11 -8.25
N GLU A 104 -9.69 8.24 -7.11
CA GLU A 104 -9.19 9.53 -6.65
C GLU A 104 -8.20 10.16 -7.63
N ALA A 105 -7.37 9.37 -8.31
CA ALA A 105 -6.45 9.82 -9.36
C ALA A 105 -7.15 10.11 -10.72
N GLY A 106 -8.48 10.13 -10.76
CA GLY A 106 -9.26 10.48 -11.94
C GLY A 106 -9.44 9.34 -12.94
N LEU A 107 -9.45 8.09 -12.46
CA LEU A 107 -9.74 6.91 -13.28
C LEU A 107 -11.03 7.09 -14.09
N HIS A 108 -10.89 6.98 -15.41
CA HIS A 108 -11.98 6.99 -16.37
C HIS A 108 -11.66 6.02 -17.52
N LYS A 109 -12.64 5.79 -18.40
CA LYS A 109 -12.41 5.07 -19.65
C LYS A 109 -12.24 6.06 -20.78
N ASN A 110 -11.22 5.88 -21.59
CA ASN A 110 -11.03 6.63 -22.82
C ASN A 110 -11.98 6.14 -23.92
N ASP A 111 -11.94 6.79 -25.09
CA ASP A 111 -12.80 6.47 -26.24
C ASP A 111 -12.61 5.03 -26.76
N GLU A 112 -11.47 4.39 -26.45
CA GLU A 112 -11.16 3.00 -26.80
C GLU A 112 -11.60 2.01 -25.70
N GLY A 113 -12.20 2.49 -24.62
CA GLY A 113 -12.65 1.71 -23.47
C GLY A 113 -11.53 1.28 -22.52
N GLN A 114 -10.32 1.80 -22.70
CA GLN A 114 -9.17 1.53 -21.84
C GLN A 114 -9.21 2.44 -20.61
N GLU A 115 -8.75 1.92 -19.46
CA GLU A 115 -8.67 2.66 -18.21
C GLU A 115 -7.50 3.65 -18.25
N GLU A 116 -7.79 4.92 -17.96
CA GLU A 116 -6.82 6.01 -17.94
C GLU A 116 -6.96 6.80 -16.63
N TYR A 117 -5.83 7.16 -16.02
CA TYR A 117 -5.76 7.92 -14.77
C TYR A 117 -4.46 8.72 -14.70
N LYS A 118 -4.40 9.71 -13.80
CA LYS A 118 -3.22 10.58 -13.64
C LYS A 118 -2.18 9.90 -12.76
N HIS A 119 -1.12 9.39 -13.39
CA HIS A 119 0.00 8.76 -12.68
C HIS A 119 0.82 9.73 -11.82
N ASP A 120 0.73 11.03 -12.08
CA ASP A 120 1.46 12.10 -11.41
C ASP A 120 0.61 12.86 -10.37
N ASP A 121 -0.60 12.40 -10.05
CA ASP A 121 -1.44 13.01 -9.02
C ASP A 121 -0.91 12.71 -7.61
N LEU A 122 -0.08 13.62 -7.12
CA LEU A 122 0.55 13.56 -5.79
C LEU A 122 -0.47 13.59 -4.64
N GLU A 123 -1.68 14.09 -4.88
CA GLU A 123 -2.67 14.35 -3.84
C GLU A 123 -3.74 13.25 -3.76
N ALA A 124 -3.79 12.30 -4.71
CA ALA A 124 -4.78 11.22 -4.70
C ALA A 124 -4.71 10.38 -3.41
N ALA A 125 -3.50 10.09 -2.92
CA ALA A 125 -3.29 9.39 -1.66
C ALA A 125 -3.78 10.23 -0.46
N THR A 126 -3.45 11.53 -0.43
CA THR A 126 -3.89 12.46 0.62
C THR A 126 -5.42 12.56 0.65
N ARG A 127 -6.09 12.61 -0.50
CA ARG A 127 -7.56 12.65 -0.59
C ARG A 127 -8.23 11.37 -0.11
N LEU A 128 -7.66 10.20 -0.41
CA LEU A 128 -8.24 8.93 0.04
C LEU A 128 -7.99 8.68 1.54
N PHE A 129 -6.73 8.76 1.95
CA PHE A 129 -6.32 8.31 3.28
C PHE A 129 -6.36 9.41 4.32
N GLY A 130 -6.16 10.67 3.92
CA GLY A 130 -6.01 11.81 4.80
C GLY A 130 -7.24 12.11 5.68
N GLU A 131 -6.96 12.80 6.78
CA GLU A 131 -7.95 13.14 7.82
C GLU A 131 -8.45 14.59 7.76
N GLY A 132 -7.82 15.42 6.92
CA GLY A 132 -8.16 16.83 6.72
C GLY A 132 -9.42 17.08 5.89
N GLU A 133 -9.69 18.35 5.62
CA GLU A 133 -10.86 18.78 4.85
C GLU A 133 -10.79 18.23 3.41
N GLY A 134 -11.78 17.42 3.01
CA GLY A 134 -11.81 16.71 1.73
C GLY A 134 -11.22 15.29 1.73
N GLY A 135 -10.62 14.84 2.84
CA GLY A 135 -10.10 13.49 3.00
C GLY A 135 -11.19 12.45 3.34
N LYS A 136 -11.10 11.24 2.77
CA LYS A 136 -12.05 10.13 3.04
C LYS A 136 -11.74 9.33 4.31
N LYS A 137 -10.67 9.67 5.05
CA LYS A 137 -10.31 9.06 6.34
C LYS A 137 -10.08 7.55 6.27
N LYS A 138 -9.61 7.04 5.13
CA LYS A 138 -9.26 5.61 4.98
C LYS A 138 -7.96 5.22 5.69
N GLY A 139 -7.10 6.18 6.05
CA GLY A 139 -5.83 5.94 6.73
C GLY A 139 -5.99 5.21 8.08
N PRO A 140 -6.78 5.76 9.04
CA PRO A 140 -7.01 5.11 10.33
C PRO A 140 -7.72 3.76 10.21
N GLU A 141 -8.66 3.63 9.26
CA GLU A 141 -9.36 2.36 8.99
C GLU A 141 -8.37 1.29 8.52
N PHE A 142 -7.46 1.67 7.62
CA PHE A 142 -6.44 0.78 7.09
C PHE A 142 -5.43 0.38 8.18
N GLU A 143 -4.96 1.33 8.98
CA GLU A 143 -4.05 1.05 10.10
C GLU A 143 -4.68 0.08 11.11
N ALA A 144 -5.94 0.32 11.48
CA ALA A 144 -6.68 -0.55 12.40
C ALA A 144 -6.81 -1.97 11.84
N LYS A 145 -7.10 -2.11 10.54
CA LYS A 145 -7.18 -3.42 9.87
C LYS A 145 -5.82 -4.12 9.80
N LEU A 146 -4.72 -3.41 9.56
CA LEU A 146 -3.36 -3.99 9.60
C LEU A 146 -3.01 -4.49 11.00
N LYS A 147 -3.29 -3.71 12.04
CA LYS A 147 -3.08 -4.11 13.44
C LYS A 147 -3.94 -5.32 13.81
N ALA A 148 -5.21 -5.33 13.41
CA ALA A 148 -6.13 -6.43 13.64
C ALA A 148 -5.65 -7.70 12.92
N TYR A 149 -5.24 -7.59 11.65
CA TYR A 149 -4.71 -8.70 10.87
C TYR A 149 -3.44 -9.28 11.50
N ARG A 150 -2.47 -8.44 11.88
CA ARG A 150 -1.25 -8.90 12.60
C ARG A 150 -1.63 -9.63 13.89
N SER A 151 -2.51 -9.05 14.70
CA SER A 151 -2.92 -9.68 15.96
C SER A 151 -3.66 -11.00 15.73
N ALA A 152 -4.53 -11.09 14.72
CA ALA A 152 -5.26 -12.30 14.41
C ALA A 152 -4.30 -13.41 13.94
N MET A 153 -3.37 -13.08 13.04
CA MET A 153 -2.36 -14.03 12.55
C MET A 153 -1.47 -14.60 13.64
N LEU A 154 -1.03 -13.78 14.60
CA LEU A 154 -0.22 -14.25 15.73
C LEU A 154 -1.01 -15.13 16.71
N LYS A 155 -2.35 -15.09 16.67
CA LYS A 155 -3.26 -15.86 17.53
C LYS A 155 -3.76 -17.17 16.89
N VAL A 156 -3.48 -17.41 15.60
CA VAL A 156 -3.83 -18.66 14.90
C VAL A 156 -3.22 -19.88 15.61
N ASP A 157 -2.04 -19.72 16.22
CA ASP A 157 -1.44 -20.74 17.08
C ASP A 157 -0.88 -20.10 18.36
N THR A 158 -1.08 -20.78 19.48
CA THR A 158 -0.53 -20.41 20.79
C THR A 158 0.99 -20.22 20.82
N THR A 159 1.75 -20.90 19.94
CA THR A 159 3.21 -20.75 19.84
C THR A 159 3.61 -19.62 18.90
N PHE A 160 2.74 -19.20 17.98
CA PHE A 160 3.10 -18.24 16.92
C PHE A 160 3.43 -16.86 17.48
N GLU A 161 2.68 -16.39 18.48
CA GLU A 161 3.01 -15.13 19.14
C GLU A 161 4.41 -15.18 19.77
N ARG A 162 4.78 -16.30 20.40
CA ARG A 162 6.10 -16.44 21.04
C ARG A 162 7.23 -16.51 20.02
N GLU A 163 7.02 -17.22 18.92
CA GLU A 163 8.05 -17.48 17.91
C GLU A 163 8.20 -16.33 16.91
N TYR A 164 7.08 -15.73 16.48
CA TYR A 164 7.05 -14.85 15.31
C TYR A 164 6.68 -13.41 15.62
N ALA A 165 6.23 -13.04 16.82
CA ALA A 165 5.79 -11.65 17.08
C ALA A 165 6.85 -10.58 16.72
N LYS A 166 8.14 -10.91 16.89
CA LYS A 166 9.28 -10.02 16.59
C LYS A 166 9.73 -10.06 15.13
N THR A 167 9.49 -11.16 14.43
CA THR A 167 9.95 -11.38 13.05
C THR A 167 8.81 -11.34 12.04
N PHE A 168 7.58 -11.09 12.50
CA PHE A 168 6.41 -10.99 11.64
C PHE A 168 6.62 -9.87 10.61
N PRO A 169 6.49 -10.15 9.30
CA PRO A 169 6.84 -9.19 8.26
C PRO A 169 6.02 -7.89 8.27
N LEU A 170 4.78 -7.93 8.79
CA LEU A 170 3.95 -6.74 8.90
C LEU A 170 4.30 -5.97 10.18
N ASP A 171 5.09 -4.91 10.04
CA ASP A 171 5.28 -3.98 11.14
C ASP A 171 4.10 -3.00 11.26
N VAL A 172 3.60 -2.85 12.49
CA VAL A 172 2.50 -1.93 12.84
C VAL A 172 2.91 -0.99 13.98
N SER A 173 4.21 -0.92 14.26
CA SER A 173 4.79 0.06 15.17
C SER A 173 4.58 1.47 14.64
N GLN A 174 4.57 2.46 15.54
CA GLN A 174 4.38 3.84 15.13
C GLN A 174 5.57 4.29 14.27
N PRO A 175 5.32 4.83 13.06
CA PRO A 175 6.40 5.24 12.18
C PRO A 175 7.17 6.41 12.79
N ILE A 176 8.49 6.41 12.60
CA ILE A 176 9.38 7.49 13.04
C ILE A 176 9.73 8.34 11.83
N GLY A 177 9.46 9.65 11.92
CA GLY A 177 9.82 10.62 10.91
C GLY A 177 11.33 10.83 10.78
N GLN A 178 11.77 11.48 9.70
CA GLN A 178 13.19 11.82 9.51
C GLN A 178 13.74 12.73 10.61
N ASP A 179 12.87 13.45 11.31
CA ASP A 179 13.17 14.28 12.49
C ASP A 179 13.31 13.46 13.79
N GLY A 180 13.24 12.13 13.71
CA GLY A 180 13.36 11.22 14.84
C GLY A 180 12.13 11.18 15.74
N LYS A 181 11.03 11.86 15.36
CA LYS A 181 9.80 11.92 16.15
C LYS A 181 8.77 10.92 15.66
N PRO A 182 7.94 10.37 16.54
CA PRO A 182 6.81 9.55 16.13
C PRO A 182 5.86 10.36 15.27
N LYS A 183 5.41 9.77 14.16
CA LYS A 183 4.40 10.34 13.27
C LYS A 183 3.12 9.53 13.33
N ASP A 184 2.03 10.20 12.98
CA ASP A 184 0.78 9.51 12.69
C ASP A 184 0.95 8.61 11.45
N PHE A 185 0.28 7.46 11.43
CA PHE A 185 0.39 6.48 10.33
C PHE A 185 -0.08 7.07 9.00
N THR A 186 -1.24 7.72 9.00
CA THR A 186 -1.81 8.32 7.79
C THR A 186 -0.86 9.37 7.22
N VAL A 187 -0.36 10.24 8.10
CA VAL A 187 0.58 11.31 7.70
C VAL A 187 1.92 10.76 7.24
N ALA A 188 2.42 9.69 7.87
CA ALA A 188 3.72 9.13 7.53
C ALA A 188 3.75 8.44 6.16
N TYR A 189 2.66 7.80 5.76
CA TYR A 189 2.62 6.97 4.56
C TYR A 189 1.83 7.56 3.39
N PHE A 190 0.86 8.44 3.64
CA PHE A 190 -0.10 8.87 2.61
C PHE A 190 -0.23 10.38 2.45
N HIS A 191 0.53 11.17 3.22
CA HIS A 191 0.59 12.61 3.04
C HIS A 191 1.88 12.97 2.30
N MET A 192 1.75 13.68 1.19
CA MET A 192 2.89 14.29 0.48
C MET A 192 3.21 15.70 0.99
#